data_AF-A0A960U0K7-F1
#
_entry.id   AF-A0A960U0K7-F1
#
_cell.length_a   1.000
_cell.length_b   1.000
_cell.length_c   1.000
_cell.angle_alpha   90.00
_cell.angle_beta   90.00
_cell.angle_gamma   90.00
#
_symmetry.space_group_name_H-M   'P 1'
#
loop_
_entity.id
_entity.type
_entity.pdbx_description
1 polymer ?
#
loop_
_entity_poly.entity_id
_entity_poly.type
_entity_poly.pdbx_seq_one_letter_code
_entity_poly.pdbx_strand_id
1 'polypeptide(L)'
;MIQGVVVKPLKIIPDERGRLMEILRCDDDIYEKFGQVYMTTAYPGVTKAWHYHKLQDDHFAVVKGMMKLVLFDSRDPSLGFGYEGEVSPTAGKVNEFFLGDS
;
A
#
# COMPACT_ATOMS: atom_id res chain seq x y z
N MET A 1 -6.10 1.32 12.50
CA MET A 1 -5.86 1.40 11.05
C MET A 1 -7.15 1.82 10.33
N ILE A 2 -7.07 2.20 9.05
CA ILE A 2 -8.21 2.33 8.12
C ILE A 2 -8.76 0.92 7.85
N GLN A 3 -10.07 0.76 7.77
CA GLN A 3 -10.70 -0.54 7.49
C GLN A 3 -10.36 -1.03 6.08
N GLY A 4 -9.89 -2.27 5.96
CA GLY A 4 -9.46 -2.86 4.69
C GLY A 4 -7.97 -2.67 4.38
N VAL A 5 -7.26 -1.82 5.11
CA VAL A 5 -5.79 -1.74 5.02
C VAL A 5 -5.16 -2.86 5.83
N VAL A 6 -4.30 -3.64 5.18
CA VAL A 6 -3.55 -4.74 5.81
C VAL A 6 -2.05 -4.44 5.69
N VAL A 7 -1.31 -4.70 6.77
CA VAL A 7 0.15 -4.63 6.78
C VAL A 7 0.70 -6.04 6.98
N LYS A 8 1.46 -6.51 6.00
CA LYS A 8 2.19 -7.78 6.06
C LYS A 8 3.68 -7.50 6.28
N PRO A 9 4.28 -7.88 7.42
CA PRO A 9 5.72 -7.83 7.59
C PRO A 9 6.41 -8.77 6.59
N LEU A 10 7.33 -8.24 5.77
CA LEU A 10 8.08 -9.03 4.81
C LEU A 10 9.39 -9.51 5.45
N LYS A 11 9.65 -10.82 5.33
CA LYS A 11 10.91 -11.41 5.82
C LYS A 11 11.99 -11.26 4.76
N ILE A 12 13.11 -10.64 5.14
CA ILE A 12 14.33 -10.60 4.35
C ILE A 12 15.21 -11.78 4.74
N ILE A 13 15.62 -12.60 3.77
CA ILE A 13 16.51 -13.74 3.96
C ILE A 13 17.84 -13.42 3.25
N PRO A 14 18.88 -12.97 3.98
CA PRO A 14 20.17 -12.63 3.39
C PRO A 14 21.05 -13.88 3.15
N ASP A 15 21.88 -13.82 2.12
CA ASP A 15 22.97 -14.77 1.85
C ASP A 15 24.20 -14.05 1.26
N GLU A 16 25.26 -14.77 0.90
CA GLU A 16 26.49 -14.20 0.35
C GLU A 16 26.34 -13.54 -1.04
N ARG A 17 25.18 -13.72 -1.69
CA ARG A 17 24.86 -13.21 -3.03
C ARG A 17 23.88 -12.03 -2.99
N GLY A 18 23.22 -11.80 -1.85
CA GLY A 18 22.28 -10.71 -1.66
C GLY A 18 21.17 -11.04 -0.65
N ARG A 19 19.90 -10.86 -1.07
CA ARG A 19 18.73 -11.11 -0.24
C ARG A 19 17.54 -11.64 -1.02
N LEU A 20 16.77 -12.54 -0.42
CA LEU A 20 15.46 -12.97 -0.88
C LEU A 20 14.35 -12.30 -0.04
N MET A 21 13.27 -11.88 -0.71
CA MET A 21 12.06 -11.37 -0.08
C MET A 21 10.84 -11.85 -0.86
N GLU A 22 9.96 -12.62 -0.23
CA GLU A 22 8.66 -13.01 -0.81
C GLU A 22 7.64 -11.88 -0.60
N ILE A 23 7.38 -11.09 -1.65
CA ILE A 23 6.50 -9.91 -1.57
C ILE A 23 5.03 -10.32 -1.43
N LEU A 24 4.55 -11.18 -2.32
CA LEU A 24 3.16 -11.63 -2.38
C LEU A 24 3.14 -13.07 -2.90
N ARG A 25 2.38 -13.93 -2.23
CA ARG A 25 2.16 -15.32 -2.62
C ARG A 25 0.69 -15.53 -2.91
N CYS A 26 0.37 -16.51 -3.76
CA CYS A 26 -1.02 -16.81 -4.10
C CYS A 26 -1.81 -17.46 -2.95
N ASP A 27 -1.12 -17.93 -1.91
CA ASP A 27 -1.70 -18.50 -0.69
C ASP A 27 -1.73 -17.50 0.48
N ASP A 28 -1.37 -16.22 0.25
CA ASP A 28 -1.58 -15.17 1.25
C ASP A 28 -3.07 -14.80 1.34
N ASP A 29 -3.61 -14.58 2.54
CA ASP A 29 -5.00 -14.15 2.75
C ASP A 29 -5.37 -12.82 2.04
N ILE A 30 -4.36 -12.00 1.73
CA ILE A 30 -4.52 -10.73 1.01
C ILE A 30 -4.52 -10.89 -0.51
N TYR A 31 -4.23 -12.08 -1.04
CA TYR A 31 -4.19 -12.34 -2.48
C TYR A 31 -5.57 -12.75 -2.99
N GLU A 32 -6.07 -12.05 -4.01
CA GLU A 32 -7.28 -12.45 -4.73
C GLU A 32 -6.96 -13.07 -6.09
N LYS A 33 -6.27 -12.30 -6.96
CA LYS A 33 -5.91 -12.71 -8.32
C LYS A 33 -4.78 -11.86 -8.86
N PHE A 34 -4.08 -12.36 -9.87
CA PHE A 34 -3.09 -11.56 -10.60
C PHE A 34 -3.79 -10.56 -11.52
N GLY A 35 -3.32 -9.31 -11.51
CA GLY A 35 -3.70 -8.28 -12.47
C GLY A 35 -2.48 -7.74 -13.22
N GLN A 36 -1.64 -7.01 -12.51
CA GLN A 36 -0.43 -6.40 -13.05
C GLN A 36 0.63 -6.26 -11.96
N VAL A 37 1.90 -6.26 -12.37
CA VAL A 37 3.02 -5.79 -11.53
C VAL A 37 3.77 -4.71 -12.29
N TYR A 38 4.11 -3.63 -11.61
CA TYR A 38 4.97 -2.58 -12.13
C TYR A 38 5.85 -2.02 -11.02
N MET A 39 6.97 -1.43 -11.40
CA MET A 39 7.92 -0.81 -10.47
C MET A 39 8.07 0.66 -10.81
N THR A 40 8.15 1.49 -9.78
CA THR A 40 8.41 2.92 -9.94
C THR A 40 9.43 3.40 -8.92
N THR A 41 10.20 4.41 -9.30
CA THR A 41 11.18 5.06 -8.44
C THR A 41 10.70 6.46 -8.11
N ALA A 42 10.74 6.83 -6.83
CA ALA A 42 10.60 8.21 -6.37
C ALA A 42 11.96 8.67 -5.84
N TYR A 43 12.42 9.84 -6.29
CA TYR A 43 13.65 10.44 -5.75
C TYR A 43 13.39 11.05 -4.37
N PRO A 44 14.44 11.22 -3.53
CA PRO A 44 14.29 11.86 -2.22
C PRO A 44 13.57 13.22 -2.32
N GLY A 45 12.59 13.43 -1.44
CA GLY A 45 11.76 14.65 -1.41
C GLY A 45 10.62 14.69 -2.46
N VAL A 46 10.58 13.77 -3.41
CA VAL A 46 9.50 13.72 -4.41
C VAL A 46 8.28 12.99 -3.84
N THR A 47 7.12 13.66 -3.92
CA THR A 47 5.83 13.08 -3.56
C THR A 47 5.10 12.61 -4.81
N LYS A 48 4.67 11.35 -4.81
CA LYS A 48 3.81 10.77 -5.86
C LYS A 48 2.40 10.58 -5.32
N ALA A 49 1.62 11.65 -5.34
CA ALA A 49 0.24 11.68 -4.84
C ALA A 49 -0.63 12.60 -5.70
N TRP A 50 -1.96 12.48 -5.67
CA TRP A 50 -2.73 11.41 -5.04
C TRP A 50 -3.06 10.33 -6.07
N HIS A 51 -3.10 9.06 -5.64
CA HIS A 51 -3.58 7.96 -6.47
C HIS A 51 -4.82 7.35 -5.82
N TYR A 52 -5.86 7.13 -6.62
CA TYR A 52 -7.08 6.47 -6.23
C TYR A 52 -7.54 5.59 -7.38
N HIS A 53 -7.84 4.33 -7.07
CA HIS A 53 -8.38 3.37 -8.02
C HIS A 53 -9.74 2.88 -7.53
N LYS A 54 -10.76 2.96 -8.39
CA LYS A 54 -12.13 2.54 -8.05
C LYS A 54 -12.32 1.02 -8.10
N LEU A 55 -11.52 0.32 -8.91
CA LEU A 55 -11.72 -1.08 -9.29
C LEU A 55 -10.46 -1.95 -9.10
N GLN A 56 -9.44 -1.42 -8.43
CA GLN A 56 -8.15 -2.10 -8.27
C GLN A 56 -7.66 -1.92 -6.83
N ASP A 57 -7.22 -3.03 -6.26
CA ASP A 57 -6.47 -3.05 -5.01
C ASP A 57 -4.98 -3.04 -5.31
N ASP A 58 -4.21 -2.30 -4.51
CA ASP A 58 -2.77 -2.18 -4.67
C ASP A 58 -2.04 -2.84 -3.49
N HIS A 59 -1.09 -3.72 -3.82
CA HIS A 59 -0.10 -4.24 -2.86
C HIS A 59 1.23 -3.51 -3.06
N PHE A 60 1.67 -2.76 -2.05
CA PHE A 60 2.92 -2.01 -2.08
C PHE A 60 4.02 -2.71 -1.26
N ALA A 61 5.21 -2.79 -1.84
CA ALA A 61 6.43 -3.18 -1.13
C ALA A 61 7.59 -2.26 -1.53
N VAL A 62 8.37 -1.80 -0.55
CA VAL A 62 9.59 -1.02 -0.80
C VAL A 62 10.74 -2.00 -1.02
N VAL A 63 11.19 -2.11 -2.26
CA VAL A 63 12.26 -3.04 -2.65
C VAL A 63 13.65 -2.50 -2.28
N LYS A 64 13.81 -1.17 -2.20
CA LYS A 64 15.06 -0.48 -1.85
C LYS A 64 14.80 0.92 -1.31
N GLY A 65 15.57 1.33 -0.30
CA GLY A 65 15.49 2.65 0.31
C GLY A 65 14.34 2.74 1.30
N MET A 66 13.83 3.95 1.52
CA MET A 66 12.74 4.22 2.46
C MET A 66 11.65 5.06 1.80
N MET A 67 10.40 4.82 2.18
CA MET A 67 9.24 5.58 1.72
C MET A 67 8.26 5.81 2.87
N LYS A 68 7.74 7.04 2.97
CA LYS A 68 6.56 7.34 3.77
C LYS A 68 5.32 7.12 2.89
N LEU A 69 4.55 6.07 3.18
CA LEU A 69 3.26 5.81 2.55
C LEU A 69 2.16 6.43 3.40
N VAL A 70 1.34 7.30 2.81
CA VAL A 70 0.20 7.94 3.47
C VAL A 70 -1.08 7.48 2.79
N LEU A 71 -2.01 6.95 3.58
CA LEU A 71 -3.34 6.56 3.14
C LEU A 71 -4.39 7.44 3.83
N PHE A 72 -5.40 7.86 3.09
CA PHE A 72 -6.54 8.61 3.59
C PHE A 72 -7.83 7.91 3.21
N ASP A 73 -8.71 7.70 4.19
CA ASP A 73 -10.00 7.05 3.97
C ASP A 73 -11.04 8.06 3.50
N SER A 74 -11.16 8.24 2.19
CA SER A 74 -12.12 9.16 1.56
C SER A 74 -13.54 8.59 1.39
N ARG A 75 -13.85 7.43 1.99
CA ARG A 75 -15.13 6.73 1.83
C ARG A 75 -16.25 7.33 2.69
N ASP A 76 -16.49 8.63 2.51
CA ASP A 76 -17.64 9.36 3.06
C ASP A 76 -18.04 10.47 2.07
N PRO A 77 -19.29 10.47 1.56
CA PRO A 77 -19.76 11.50 0.64
C PRO A 77 -19.70 12.91 1.24
N SER A 78 -19.79 13.07 2.56
CA SER A 78 -19.69 14.36 3.25
C SER A 78 -18.32 15.03 3.09
N LEU A 79 -17.28 14.25 2.79
CA LEU A 79 -15.92 14.74 2.57
C LEU A 79 -15.71 15.32 1.15
N GLY A 80 -16.72 15.24 0.27
CA GLY A 80 -16.71 15.89 -1.04
C GLY A 80 -15.95 15.14 -2.14
N PHE A 81 -15.58 13.87 -1.93
CA PHE A 81 -14.78 13.08 -2.89
C PHE A 81 -15.60 12.21 -3.85
N GLY A 82 -16.93 12.33 -3.87
CA GLY A 82 -17.79 11.59 -4.80
C GLY A 82 -17.85 10.09 -4.56
N TYR A 83 -17.63 9.64 -3.32
CA TYR A 83 -17.81 8.23 -2.95
C TYR A 83 -19.31 7.91 -2.83
N GLU A 84 -19.78 6.91 -3.59
CA GLU A 84 -21.20 6.53 -3.71
C GLU A 84 -21.55 5.25 -2.93
N GLY A 85 -20.62 4.69 -2.16
CA GLY A 85 -20.82 3.46 -1.38
C GLY A 85 -21.22 3.71 0.08
N GLU A 86 -21.23 2.64 0.87
CA GLU A 86 -21.47 2.71 2.31
C GLU A 86 -20.34 3.47 3.02
N VAL A 87 -20.72 4.43 3.87
CA VAL A 87 -19.75 5.23 4.63
C VAL A 87 -18.85 4.31 5.46
N SER A 88 -17.55 4.44 5.25
CA SER A 88 -16.56 3.70 6.02
C SER A 88 -16.62 4.10 7.50
N PRO A 89 -16.66 3.14 8.44
CA PRO A 89 -16.45 3.37 9.86
C PRO A 89 -15.14 4.11 10.20
N THR A 90 -14.18 4.14 9.28
CA THR A 90 -12.91 4.86 9.44
C THR A 90 -12.76 6.04 8.49
N ALA A 91 -13.84 6.55 7.90
CA ALA A 91 -13.79 7.71 7.02
C ALA A 91 -13.11 8.93 7.67
N GLY A 92 -12.34 9.67 6.88
CA GLY A 92 -11.54 10.82 7.34
C GLY A 92 -10.24 10.44 8.05
N LYS A 93 -10.00 9.16 8.34
CA LYS A 93 -8.78 8.70 9.00
C LYS A 93 -7.58 8.73 8.06
N VAL A 94 -6.44 9.11 8.60
CA VAL A 94 -5.12 9.03 7.94
C VAL A 94 -4.31 7.89 8.56
N ASN A 95 -3.63 7.09 7.75
CA ASN A 95 -2.56 6.21 8.20
C ASN A 95 -1.25 6.60 7.53
N GLU A 96 -0.18 6.59 8.33
CA GLU A 96 1.17 6.82 7.86
C GLU A 96 2.00 5.58 8.15
N PHE A 97 2.69 5.09 7.13
CA PHE A 97 3.60 3.96 7.24
C PHE A 97 4.98 4.39 6.76
N PHE A 98 6.00 3.99 7.52
CA PHE A 98 7.40 4.18 7.14
C PHE A 98 7.92 2.83 6.73
N LEU A 99 8.09 2.63 5.43
CA LEU A 99 8.37 1.34 4.81
C LEU A 99 9.78 1.37 4.20
N GLY A 100 10.45 0.22 4.18
CA GLY A 100 11.74 0.05 3.51
C GLY A 100 12.85 -0.42 4.43
N ASP A 101 14.09 -0.11 4.05
CA ASP A 101 15.27 -0.49 4.80
C ASP A 101 15.26 0.24 6.17
N SER A 102 15.25 -0.53 7.26
CA SER A 102 15.39 -0.05 8.65
C SER A 102 16.85 -0.05 9.09
#